data_AF-A0AAD1XQ38-F1
#
_entry.id   AF-A0AAD1XQ38-F1
#
_cell.length_a   1.000
_cell.length_b   1.000
_cell.length_c   1.000
_cell.angle_alpha   90.00
_cell.angle_beta   90.00
_cell.angle_gamma   90.00
#
_symmetry.space_group_name_H-M   'P 1'
#
loop_
_entity.id
_entity.type
_entity.pdbx_description
1 polymer ?
#
loop_
_entity_poly.entity_id
_entity_poly.type
_entity_poly.pdbx_seq_one_letter_code
_entity_poly.pdbx_strand_id
1 'polypeptide(L)'
;MAATRDNYAEEDKYQQEMQEDAENQEPSLEEYIEILSAHQKKCEEEGKYVEAEMAMNRVKELKEQLKNRDSEDLQLQHESDLAELEETHIQEFNAFNQEWDKIMNQFQIHASEMIRGLEEKHDQQLQEERDKFEEKLGDRFKKSPELLSLISTQKNLARQKEYREAHKIQIEAQELEQKERERYYEDRQKRIEMHEAKIIQSQEREMESLRKKIIAGENEQKKERALKLERMFQQGQQRKDKNSLKRGQANFNPNLSQMSRASGRSQASSIGNVNRSAQKKRPSNTSSRKVI
;
A
#
# COMPACT_ATOMS: atom_id res chain seq x y z
N MET A 1 11.95 -64.48 31.37
CA MET A 1 12.79 -64.72 30.18
C MET A 1 11.91 -65.26 29.04
N ALA A 2 11.16 -64.39 28.36
CA ALA A 2 10.41 -64.77 27.15
C ALA A 2 9.80 -63.53 26.44
N ALA A 3 10.61 -62.50 26.16
CA ALA A 3 10.11 -61.32 25.43
C ALA A 3 11.20 -60.64 24.57
N THR A 4 12.17 -61.42 24.11
CA THR A 4 13.26 -60.96 23.22
C THR A 4 13.41 -61.85 21.99
N ARG A 5 12.37 -62.64 21.66
CA ARG A 5 12.42 -63.60 20.54
C ARG A 5 11.51 -63.25 19.35
N ASP A 6 10.61 -62.29 19.51
CA ASP A 6 9.67 -61.89 18.44
C ASP A 6 10.16 -60.67 17.62
N ASN A 7 11.16 -59.93 18.10
CA ASN A 7 11.66 -58.72 17.40
C ASN A 7 12.59 -59.04 16.21
N TYR A 8 13.13 -60.25 16.10
CA TYR A 8 14.03 -60.64 15.01
C TYR A 8 13.29 -61.17 13.77
N ALA A 9 12.02 -61.56 13.91
CA ALA A 9 11.22 -62.10 12.80
C ALA A 9 10.50 -61.01 11.98
N GLU A 10 10.31 -59.81 12.55
CA GLU A 10 9.74 -58.64 11.86
C GLU A 10 10.79 -57.83 11.11
N GLU A 11 12.03 -57.73 11.62
CA GLU A 11 13.14 -57.08 10.90
C GLU A 11 13.57 -57.88 9.65
N ASP A 12 13.56 -59.22 9.71
CA ASP A 12 13.85 -60.07 8.55
C ASP A 12 12.79 -59.93 7.44
N LYS A 13 11.52 -59.73 7.77
CA LYS A 13 10.46 -59.48 6.78
C LYS A 13 10.59 -58.12 6.09
N TYR A 14 10.95 -57.08 6.86
CA TYR A 14 11.19 -55.74 6.29
C TYR A 14 12.45 -55.70 5.42
N GLN A 15 13.49 -56.47 5.74
CA GLN A 15 14.69 -56.58 4.88
C GLN A 15 14.44 -57.44 3.64
N GLN A 16 13.56 -58.44 3.73
CA GLN A 16 13.18 -59.30 2.60
C GLN A 16 12.23 -58.59 1.63
N GLU A 17 11.27 -57.78 2.11
CA GLU A 17 10.45 -56.89 1.27
C GLU A 17 11.28 -55.77 0.61
N MET A 18 12.26 -55.21 1.31
CA MET A 18 13.22 -54.24 0.75
C MET A 18 14.21 -54.85 -0.28
N GLN A 19 14.42 -56.16 -0.25
CA GLN A 19 15.25 -56.89 -1.21
C GLN A 19 14.45 -57.39 -2.43
N GLU A 20 13.17 -57.74 -2.26
CA GLU A 20 12.30 -58.14 -3.38
C GLU A 20 11.92 -56.96 -4.29
N ASP A 21 11.83 -55.73 -3.77
CA ASP A 21 11.64 -54.51 -4.58
C ASP A 21 12.93 -54.08 -5.34
N ALA A 22 14.09 -54.61 -4.97
CA ALA A 22 15.36 -54.34 -5.65
C ALA A 22 15.63 -55.33 -6.81
N GLU A 23 15.07 -56.54 -6.78
CA GLU A 23 15.27 -57.57 -7.81
C GLU A 23 14.22 -57.55 -8.93
N ASN A 24 13.16 -56.74 -8.81
CA ASN A 24 12.12 -56.54 -9.82
C ASN A 24 12.13 -55.12 -10.41
N GLN A 25 13.30 -54.48 -10.52
CA GLN A 25 13.42 -53.28 -11.34
C GLN A 25 13.34 -53.70 -12.80
N GLU A 26 12.16 -53.48 -13.41
CA GLU A 26 12.07 -53.46 -14.87
C GLU A 26 13.18 -52.53 -15.40
N PRO A 27 14.01 -52.98 -16.35
CA PRO A 27 15.12 -52.19 -16.86
C PRO A 27 14.59 -50.86 -17.37
N SER A 28 15.28 -49.76 -17.05
CA SER A 28 14.85 -48.44 -17.50
C SER A 28 14.72 -48.41 -19.03
N LEU A 29 13.90 -47.51 -19.59
CA LEU A 29 13.76 -47.39 -21.05
C LEU A 29 15.12 -47.21 -21.74
N GLU A 30 16.05 -46.53 -21.08
CA GLU A 30 17.44 -46.34 -21.48
C GLU A 30 18.24 -47.66 -21.47
N GLU A 31 18.14 -48.45 -20.39
CA GLU A 31 18.79 -49.77 -20.30
C GLU A 31 18.21 -50.75 -21.34
N TYR A 32 16.90 -50.70 -21.58
CA TYR A 32 16.23 -51.51 -22.61
C TYR A 32 16.64 -51.10 -24.04
N ILE A 33 16.86 -49.79 -24.29
CA ILE A 33 17.45 -49.29 -25.53
C ILE A 33 18.88 -49.81 -25.72
N GLU A 34 19.70 -49.83 -24.67
CA GLU A 34 21.08 -50.33 -24.72
C GLU A 34 21.13 -51.83 -25.00
N ILE A 35 20.31 -52.62 -24.30
CA ILE A 35 20.20 -54.07 -24.49
C ILE A 35 19.75 -54.41 -25.92
N LEU A 36 18.71 -53.73 -26.43
CA LEU A 36 18.24 -53.96 -27.80
C LEU A 36 19.22 -53.47 -28.86
N SER A 37 19.98 -52.41 -28.59
CA SER A 37 21.04 -51.94 -29.49
C SER A 37 22.22 -52.92 -29.55
N ALA A 38 22.56 -53.57 -28.43
CA ALA A 38 23.54 -54.65 -28.40
C ALA A 38 23.04 -55.91 -29.09
N HIS A 39 21.76 -56.26 -28.90
CA HIS A 39 21.12 -57.38 -29.60
C HIS A 39 21.05 -57.16 -31.11
N GLN A 40 20.73 -55.95 -31.56
CA GLN A 40 20.76 -55.55 -32.97
C GLN A 40 22.14 -55.83 -33.58
N LYS A 41 23.22 -55.33 -32.97
CA LYS A 41 24.59 -55.55 -33.45
C LYS A 41 24.95 -57.03 -33.53
N LYS A 42 24.55 -57.82 -32.54
CA LYS A 42 24.77 -59.27 -32.53
C LYS A 42 24.02 -59.99 -33.66
N CYS A 43 22.76 -59.61 -33.93
CA CYS A 43 22.00 -60.15 -35.06
C CYS A 43 22.57 -59.74 -36.43
N GLU A 44 23.16 -58.53 -36.54
CA GLU A 44 23.87 -58.07 -37.74
C GLU A 44 25.14 -58.91 -38.00
N GLU A 45 25.92 -59.22 -36.96
CA GLU A 45 27.11 -60.08 -37.02
C GLU A 45 26.77 -61.54 -37.38
N GLU A 46 25.64 -62.05 -36.90
CA GLU A 46 25.14 -63.41 -37.18
C GLU A 46 24.40 -63.54 -38.53
N GLY A 47 24.17 -62.45 -39.26
CA GLY A 47 23.47 -62.42 -40.54
C GLY A 47 21.94 -62.56 -40.45
N LYS A 48 21.36 -62.38 -39.26
CA LYS A 48 19.91 -62.45 -39.00
C LYS A 48 19.25 -61.07 -39.16
N TYR A 49 19.18 -60.61 -40.40
CA TYR A 49 18.75 -59.23 -40.71
C TYR A 49 17.31 -58.90 -40.31
N VAL A 50 16.38 -59.86 -40.34
CA VAL A 50 14.98 -59.64 -39.94
C VAL A 50 14.88 -59.34 -38.44
N GLU A 51 15.66 -60.05 -37.60
CA GLU A 51 15.70 -59.82 -36.16
C GLU A 51 16.40 -58.49 -35.82
N ALA A 52 17.44 -58.13 -36.58
CA ALA A 52 18.09 -56.82 -36.48
C ALA A 52 17.13 -55.66 -36.85
N GLU A 53 16.32 -55.82 -37.90
CA GLU A 53 15.32 -54.82 -38.30
C GLU A 53 14.21 -54.66 -37.24
N MET A 54 13.75 -55.76 -36.64
CA MET A 54 12.80 -55.72 -35.53
C MET A 54 13.38 -55.03 -34.30
N ALA A 55 14.63 -55.31 -33.94
CA ALA A 55 15.33 -54.65 -32.83
C ALA A 55 15.55 -53.15 -33.12
N MET A 56 15.91 -52.78 -34.34
CA MET A 56 16.08 -51.39 -34.78
C MET A 56 14.78 -50.59 -34.68
N ASN A 57 13.66 -51.14 -35.16
CA ASN A 57 12.35 -50.51 -35.06
C ASN A 57 11.93 -50.33 -33.60
N ARG A 58 12.17 -51.34 -32.75
CA ARG A 58 11.86 -51.26 -31.33
C ARG A 58 12.71 -50.21 -30.61
N VAL A 59 14.01 -50.12 -30.89
CA VAL A 59 14.89 -49.06 -30.37
C VAL A 59 14.41 -47.67 -30.79
N LYS A 60 13.92 -47.53 -32.03
CA LYS A 60 13.38 -46.26 -32.52
C LYS A 60 12.12 -45.84 -31.76
N GLU A 61 11.18 -46.76 -31.55
CA GLU A 61 9.97 -46.53 -30.74
C GLU A 61 10.32 -46.11 -29.30
N LEU A 62 11.25 -46.83 -28.66
CA LEU A 62 11.65 -46.55 -27.29
C LEU A 62 12.35 -45.20 -27.15
N LYS A 63 13.19 -44.82 -28.13
CA LYS A 63 13.80 -43.48 -28.18
C LYS A 63 12.75 -42.38 -28.33
N GLU A 64 11.66 -42.64 -29.06
CA GLU A 64 10.54 -41.70 -29.19
C GLU A 64 9.75 -41.59 -27.89
N GLN A 65 9.47 -42.73 -27.22
CA GLN A 65 8.84 -42.75 -25.90
C GLN A 65 9.67 -42.01 -24.85
N LEU A 66 10.99 -42.24 -24.84
CA LEU A 66 11.92 -41.54 -23.94
C LEU A 66 11.88 -40.03 -24.15
N LYS A 67 11.96 -39.60 -25.41
CA LYS A 67 11.87 -38.17 -25.77
C LYS A 67 10.54 -37.55 -25.34
N ASN A 68 9.44 -38.29 -25.45
CA ASN A 68 8.12 -37.82 -25.02
C ASN A 68 8.07 -37.69 -23.49
N ARG A 69 8.55 -38.70 -22.75
CA ARG A 69 8.66 -38.66 -21.28
C ARG A 69 9.49 -37.48 -20.82
N ASP A 70 10.70 -37.30 -21.36
CA ASP A 70 11.58 -36.19 -21.00
C ASP A 70 10.96 -34.83 -21.33
N SER A 71 10.16 -34.74 -22.40
CA SER A 71 9.39 -33.54 -22.74
C SER A 71 8.25 -33.28 -21.77
N GLU A 72 7.55 -34.31 -21.30
CA GLU A 72 6.47 -34.22 -20.32
C GLU A 72 7.02 -33.82 -18.94
N ASP A 73 8.11 -34.46 -18.49
CA ASP A 73 8.79 -34.12 -17.24
C ASP A 73 9.26 -32.66 -17.25
N LEU A 74 9.85 -32.22 -18.36
CA LEU A 74 10.25 -30.81 -18.54
C LEU A 74 9.05 -29.86 -18.51
N GLN A 75 7.89 -30.26 -19.04
CA GLN A 75 6.67 -29.44 -18.96
C GLN A 75 6.15 -29.36 -17.53
N LEU A 76 6.10 -30.48 -16.81
CA LEU A 76 5.67 -30.53 -15.41
C LEU A 76 6.58 -29.67 -14.52
N GLN A 77 7.90 -29.75 -14.68
CA GLN A 77 8.83 -28.89 -13.96
C GLN A 77 8.57 -27.40 -14.24
N HIS A 78 8.36 -27.02 -15.50
CA HIS A 78 8.04 -25.63 -15.84
C HIS A 78 6.70 -25.15 -15.25
N GLU A 79 5.69 -26.02 -15.18
CA GLU A 79 4.41 -25.71 -14.57
C GLU A 79 4.54 -25.53 -13.06
N SER A 80 5.31 -26.40 -12.40
CA SER A 80 5.65 -26.27 -10.99
C SER A 80 6.40 -24.96 -10.70
N ASP A 81 7.45 -24.66 -11.47
CA ASP A 81 8.23 -23.43 -11.32
C ASP A 81 7.37 -22.17 -11.50
N LEU A 82 6.40 -22.21 -12.42
CA LEU A 82 5.46 -21.10 -12.63
C LEU A 82 4.51 -20.95 -11.45
N ALA A 83 3.98 -22.05 -10.93
CA ALA A 83 3.07 -22.05 -9.78
C ALA A 83 3.76 -21.50 -8.53
N GLU A 84 4.99 -21.94 -8.24
CA GLU A 84 5.79 -21.42 -7.13
C GLU A 84 6.11 -19.93 -7.29
N LEU A 85 6.43 -19.49 -8.50
CA LEU A 85 6.68 -18.08 -8.78
C LEU A 85 5.43 -17.22 -8.57
N GLU A 86 4.26 -17.72 -8.95
CA GLU A 86 3.00 -17.04 -8.73
C GLU A 86 2.61 -17.00 -7.25
N GLU A 87 2.77 -18.12 -6.55
CA GLU A 87 2.50 -18.21 -5.11
C GLU A 87 3.37 -17.21 -4.34
N THR A 88 4.67 -17.20 -4.59
CA THR A 88 5.60 -16.25 -3.95
C THR A 88 5.22 -14.80 -4.24
N HIS A 89 4.81 -14.47 -5.47
CA HIS A 89 4.33 -13.13 -5.81
C HIS A 89 3.04 -12.75 -5.08
N ILE A 90 2.09 -13.69 -4.94
CA ILE A 90 0.86 -13.47 -4.17
C ILE A 90 1.17 -13.24 -2.69
N GLN A 91 2.10 -14.01 -2.12
CA GLN A 91 2.55 -13.85 -0.74
C GLN A 91 3.22 -12.47 -0.53
N GLU A 92 4.13 -12.07 -1.42
CA GLU A 92 4.77 -10.75 -1.39
C GLU A 92 3.74 -9.62 -1.46
N PHE A 93 2.72 -9.75 -2.33
CA PHE A 93 1.64 -8.77 -2.48
C PHE A 93 0.77 -8.67 -1.22
N ASN A 94 0.42 -9.81 -0.61
CA ASN A 94 -0.35 -9.84 0.63
C ASN A 94 0.43 -9.21 1.79
N ALA A 95 1.71 -9.55 1.93
CA ALA A 95 2.58 -8.96 2.94
C ALA A 95 2.71 -7.44 2.75
N PHE A 96 2.85 -6.98 1.51
CA PHE A 96 2.87 -5.55 1.18
C PHE A 96 1.59 -4.84 1.59
N ASN A 97 0.42 -5.40 1.30
CA ASN A 97 -0.85 -4.78 1.69
C ASN A 97 -0.99 -4.70 3.22
N GLN A 98 -0.67 -5.77 3.94
CA GLN A 98 -0.71 -5.77 5.40
C GLN A 98 0.21 -4.71 6.01
N GLU A 99 1.42 -4.55 5.48
CA GLU A 99 2.36 -3.55 5.97
C GLU A 99 1.86 -2.13 5.70
N TRP A 100 1.33 -1.88 4.49
CA TRP A 100 0.75 -0.58 4.16
C TRP A 100 -0.49 -0.25 4.97
N ASP A 101 -1.34 -1.23 5.27
CA ASP A 101 -2.52 -1.01 6.10
C ASP A 101 -2.11 -0.66 7.53
N LYS A 102 -1.02 -1.24 8.06
CA LYS A 102 -0.43 -0.83 9.35
C LYS A 102 0.09 0.61 9.30
N ILE A 103 0.87 0.96 8.27
CA ILE A 103 1.42 2.33 8.11
C ILE A 103 0.29 3.37 8.03
N MET A 104 -0.75 3.09 7.25
CA MET A 104 -1.90 3.98 7.11
C MET A 104 -2.66 4.13 8.42
N ASN A 105 -2.87 3.02 9.15
CA ASN A 105 -3.54 3.04 10.44
C ASN A 105 -2.73 3.85 11.47
N GLN A 106 -1.41 3.63 11.56
CA GLN A 106 -0.54 4.40 12.45
C GLN A 106 -0.57 5.90 12.12
N PHE A 107 -0.57 6.26 10.84
CA PHE A 107 -0.72 7.66 10.42
C PHE A 107 -2.07 8.24 10.86
N GLN A 108 -3.17 7.49 10.71
CA GLN A 108 -4.50 7.93 11.14
C GLN A 108 -4.60 8.11 12.65
N ILE A 109 -4.04 7.19 13.44
CA ILE A 109 -3.98 7.30 14.90
C ILE A 109 -3.21 8.57 15.26
N HIS A 110 -1.99 8.75 14.74
CA HIS A 110 -1.18 9.91 15.04
C HIS A 110 -1.85 11.24 14.62
N ALA A 111 -2.51 11.26 13.46
CA ALA A 111 -3.28 12.42 13.02
C ALA A 111 -4.45 12.74 13.97
N SER A 112 -5.15 11.72 14.47
CA SER A 112 -6.24 11.89 15.45
C SER A 112 -5.72 12.41 16.79
N GLU A 113 -4.55 11.94 17.25
CA GLU A 113 -3.90 12.41 18.47
C GLU A 113 -3.45 13.87 18.34
N MET A 114 -2.92 14.27 17.18
CA MET A 114 -2.56 15.65 16.90
C MET A 114 -3.76 16.59 16.92
N ILE A 115 -4.90 16.15 16.36
CA ILE A 115 -6.15 16.92 16.39
C ILE A 115 -6.63 17.07 17.83
N ARG A 116 -6.77 15.96 18.57
CA ARG A 116 -7.21 15.97 19.97
C ARG A 116 -6.31 16.84 20.83
N GLY A 117 -4.98 16.69 20.69
CA GLY A 117 -4.02 17.47 21.46
C GLY A 117 -4.02 18.97 21.11
N LEU A 118 -4.50 19.35 19.93
CA LEU A 118 -4.70 20.76 19.58
C LEU A 118 -6.01 21.29 20.14
N GLU A 119 -7.10 20.52 20.07
CA GLU A 119 -8.40 20.85 20.66
C GLU A 119 -8.28 21.06 22.19
N GLU A 120 -7.61 20.14 22.90
CA GLU A 120 -7.37 20.27 24.34
C GLU A 120 -6.60 21.55 24.70
N LYS A 121 -5.62 21.93 23.85
CA LYS A 121 -4.88 23.19 24.03
C LYS A 121 -5.76 24.41 23.76
N HIS A 122 -6.62 24.34 22.75
CA HIS A 122 -7.54 25.42 22.41
C HIS A 122 -8.54 25.67 23.54
N ASP A 123 -9.08 24.61 24.14
CA ASP A 123 -9.99 24.70 25.28
C ASP A 123 -9.31 25.33 26.50
N GLN A 124 -8.10 24.87 26.84
CA GLN A 124 -7.32 25.43 27.95
C GLN A 124 -6.97 26.91 27.71
N GLN A 125 -6.52 27.25 26.50
CA GLN A 125 -6.19 28.63 26.14
C GLN A 125 -7.43 29.54 26.21
N LEU A 126 -8.58 29.07 25.75
CA LEU A 126 -9.82 29.84 25.79
C LEU A 126 -10.23 30.13 27.24
N GLN A 127 -10.17 29.13 28.12
CA GLN A 127 -10.48 29.29 29.53
C GLN A 127 -9.50 30.24 30.22
N GLU A 128 -8.20 30.06 30.03
CA GLU A 128 -7.19 30.92 30.64
C GLU A 128 -7.30 32.38 30.18
N GLU A 129 -7.50 32.60 28.87
CA GLU A 129 -7.63 33.96 28.34
C GLU A 129 -8.95 34.60 28.75
N ARG A 130 -10.02 33.82 28.91
CA ARG A 130 -11.28 34.30 29.50
C ARG A 130 -11.04 34.78 30.93
N ASP A 131 -10.45 33.97 31.79
CA ASP A 131 -10.20 34.33 33.20
C ASP A 131 -9.32 35.58 33.30
N LYS A 132 -8.23 35.64 32.54
CA LYS A 132 -7.34 36.82 32.46
C LYS A 132 -8.06 38.06 31.95
N PHE A 133 -8.99 37.93 31.01
CA PHE A 133 -9.71 39.06 30.43
C PHE A 133 -10.83 39.55 31.36
N GLU A 134 -11.55 38.63 32.01
CA GLU A 134 -12.54 38.95 33.03
C GLU A 134 -11.91 39.68 34.23
N GLU A 135 -10.72 39.26 34.68
CA GLU A 135 -9.94 39.94 35.72
C GLU A 135 -9.58 41.37 35.30
N LYS A 136 -9.11 41.57 34.06
CA LYS A 136 -8.76 42.90 33.52
C LYS A 136 -9.94 43.86 33.44
N LEU A 137 -11.14 43.36 33.14
CA LEU A 137 -12.35 44.20 33.06
C LEU A 137 -12.82 44.66 34.43
N GLY A 138 -12.52 43.90 35.49
CA GLY A 138 -13.04 44.13 36.83
C GLY A 138 -14.56 43.97 36.92
N ASP A 139 -15.09 43.95 38.14
CA ASP A 139 -16.53 43.72 38.40
C ASP A 139 -17.24 44.95 39.00
N ARG A 140 -16.56 46.11 39.04
CA ARG A 140 -17.10 47.31 39.70
C ARG A 140 -17.86 48.20 38.72
N PHE A 141 -19.18 48.14 38.80
CA PHE A 141 -20.09 49.13 38.23
C PHE A 141 -19.76 50.55 38.76
N LYS A 142 -19.62 51.51 37.84
CA LYS A 142 -19.38 52.92 38.17
C LYS A 142 -20.66 53.72 37.87
N LYS A 143 -21.24 54.32 38.92
CA LYS A 143 -22.44 55.16 38.84
C LYS A 143 -22.19 56.37 37.94
N SER A 144 -23.17 56.73 37.10
CA SER A 144 -23.07 57.93 36.28
C SER A 144 -23.10 59.22 37.13
N PRO A 145 -22.60 60.35 36.59
CA PRO A 145 -22.74 61.66 37.24
C PRO A 145 -24.21 62.04 37.54
N GLU A 146 -25.14 61.62 36.68
CA GLU A 146 -26.58 61.85 36.84
C GLU A 146 -27.14 61.09 38.04
N LEU A 147 -26.82 59.79 38.16
CA LEU A 147 -27.19 58.97 39.30
C LEU A 147 -26.58 59.51 40.61
N LEU A 148 -25.33 59.95 40.58
CA LEU A 148 -24.68 60.59 41.73
C LEU A 148 -25.38 61.91 42.13
N SER A 149 -25.84 62.68 41.15
CA SER A 149 -26.63 63.90 41.37
C SER A 149 -27.96 63.58 42.06
N LEU A 150 -28.72 62.60 41.56
CA LEU A 150 -29.98 62.16 42.18
C LEU A 150 -29.78 61.69 43.62
N ILE A 151 -28.73 60.91 43.89
CA ILE A 151 -28.38 60.47 45.26
C ILE A 151 -28.04 61.66 46.17
N SER A 152 -27.33 62.67 45.65
CA SER A 152 -27.01 63.89 46.40
C SER A 152 -28.29 64.68 46.73
N THR A 153 -29.17 64.88 45.75
CA THR A 153 -30.47 65.55 45.90
C THR A 153 -31.36 64.83 46.90
N GLN A 154 -31.46 63.49 46.81
CA GLN A 154 -32.19 62.66 47.77
C GLN A 154 -31.70 62.89 49.21
N LYS A 155 -30.38 62.89 49.42
CA LYS A 155 -29.78 63.13 50.75
C LYS A 155 -30.08 64.54 51.27
N ASN A 156 -30.06 65.54 50.40
CA ASN A 156 -30.35 66.93 50.77
C ASN A 156 -31.82 67.11 51.15
N LEU A 157 -32.77 66.58 50.36
CA LEU A 157 -34.21 66.60 50.67
C LEU A 157 -34.52 65.86 51.98
N ALA A 158 -33.85 64.73 52.23
CA ALA A 158 -33.97 64.00 53.48
C ALA A 158 -33.48 64.81 54.70
N ARG A 159 -32.37 65.55 54.56
CA ARG A 159 -31.85 66.47 55.60
C ARG A 159 -32.80 67.63 55.88
N GLN A 160 -33.49 68.11 54.84
CA GLN A 160 -34.52 69.15 54.93
C GLN A 160 -35.87 68.62 55.46
N LYS A 161 -35.98 67.31 55.72
CA LYS A 161 -37.20 66.60 56.18
C LYS A 161 -38.33 66.58 55.15
N GLU A 162 -38.02 66.79 53.86
CA GLU A 162 -38.97 66.71 52.76
C GLU A 162 -39.09 65.25 52.25
N TYR A 163 -39.66 64.38 53.08
CA TYR A 163 -39.63 62.93 52.84
C TYR A 163 -40.40 62.50 51.58
N ARG A 164 -41.49 63.19 51.24
CA ARG A 164 -42.29 62.84 50.04
C ARG A 164 -41.49 63.06 48.76
N GLU A 165 -40.73 64.15 48.68
CA GLU A 165 -39.90 64.46 47.51
C GLU A 165 -38.66 63.57 47.47
N ALA A 166 -38.01 63.36 48.62
CA ALA A 166 -36.89 62.43 48.74
C ALA A 166 -37.26 61.01 48.26
N HIS A 167 -38.47 60.52 48.56
CA HIS A 167 -38.94 59.22 48.10
C HIS A 167 -39.16 59.15 46.59
N LYS A 168 -39.66 60.23 45.96
CA LYS A 168 -39.78 60.30 44.50
C LYS A 168 -38.41 60.20 43.81
N ILE A 169 -37.45 60.99 44.29
CA ILE A 169 -36.06 60.96 43.78
C ILE A 169 -35.41 59.60 44.04
N GLN A 170 -35.74 58.93 45.15
CA GLN A 170 -35.25 57.58 45.42
C GLN A 170 -35.71 56.58 44.36
N ILE A 171 -37.01 56.57 44.01
CA ILE A 171 -37.53 55.67 42.98
C ILE A 171 -36.84 55.93 41.64
N GLU A 172 -36.72 57.21 41.25
CA GLU A 172 -36.05 57.60 40.01
C GLU A 172 -34.57 57.18 39.99
N ALA A 173 -33.85 57.38 41.10
CA ALA A 173 -32.47 56.94 41.23
C ALA A 173 -32.33 55.41 41.16
N GLN A 174 -33.27 54.66 41.75
CA GLN A 174 -33.28 53.19 41.69
C GLN A 174 -33.54 52.68 40.28
N GLU A 175 -34.51 53.26 39.56
CA GLU A 175 -34.79 52.93 38.17
C GLU A 175 -33.61 53.24 37.25
N LEU A 176 -32.96 54.40 37.45
CA LEU A 176 -31.77 54.77 36.69
C LEU A 176 -30.58 53.85 37.00
N GLU A 177 -30.34 53.54 38.29
CA GLU A 177 -29.27 52.63 38.70
C GLU A 177 -29.45 51.23 38.10
N GLN A 178 -30.69 50.73 38.06
CA GLN A 178 -30.98 49.45 37.44
C GLN A 178 -30.65 49.47 35.94
N LYS A 179 -31.13 50.48 35.21
CA LYS A 179 -30.86 50.61 33.76
C LYS A 179 -29.37 50.76 33.45
N GLU A 180 -28.64 51.56 34.23
CA GLU A 180 -27.20 51.74 34.04
C GLU A 180 -26.42 50.45 34.34
N ARG A 181 -26.84 49.72 35.38
CA ARG A 181 -26.23 48.45 35.78
C ARG A 181 -26.44 47.37 34.72
N GLU A 182 -27.66 47.23 34.20
CA GLU A 182 -27.97 46.30 33.10
C GLU A 182 -27.11 46.60 31.87
N ARG A 183 -27.06 47.86 31.43
CA ARG A 183 -26.21 48.28 30.31
C ARG A 183 -24.72 48.01 30.54
N TYR A 184 -24.23 48.22 31.77
CA TYR A 184 -22.84 47.94 32.11
C TYR A 184 -22.51 46.45 31.98
N TYR A 185 -23.37 45.57 32.49
CA TYR A 185 -23.16 44.13 32.38
C TYR A 185 -23.31 43.65 30.93
N GLU A 186 -24.23 44.21 30.15
CA GLU A 186 -24.33 43.93 28.71
C GLU A 186 -23.08 44.34 27.94
N ASP A 187 -22.55 45.55 28.17
CA ASP A 187 -21.33 46.00 27.49
C ASP A 187 -20.12 45.17 27.92
N ARG A 188 -20.03 44.80 29.21
CA ARG A 188 -19.00 43.90 29.73
C ARG A 188 -19.06 42.54 29.02
N GLN A 189 -20.24 41.95 28.93
CA GLN A 189 -20.44 40.65 28.29
C GLN A 189 -20.08 40.70 26.80
N LYS A 190 -20.53 41.74 26.07
CA LYS A 190 -20.17 41.94 24.65
C LYS A 190 -18.66 42.05 24.43
N ARG A 191 -17.93 42.70 25.35
CA ARG A 191 -16.47 42.78 25.28
C ARG A 191 -15.81 41.42 25.46
N ILE A 192 -16.31 40.60 26.38
CA ILE A 192 -15.82 39.23 26.59
C ILE A 192 -16.07 38.39 25.35
N GLU A 193 -17.30 38.38 24.83
CA GLU A 193 -17.66 37.62 23.61
C GLU A 193 -16.84 38.05 22.39
N MET A 194 -16.63 39.36 22.20
CA MET A 194 -15.79 39.86 21.11
C MET A 194 -14.32 39.44 21.26
N HIS A 195 -13.83 39.30 22.50
CA HIS A 195 -12.48 38.82 22.76
C HIS A 195 -12.37 37.32 22.47
N GLU A 196 -13.31 36.52 22.99
CA GLU A 196 -13.39 35.07 22.74
C GLU A 196 -13.52 34.77 21.24
N ALA A 197 -14.35 35.51 20.51
CA ALA A 197 -14.51 35.34 19.07
C ALA A 197 -13.19 35.52 18.29
N LYS A 198 -12.31 36.42 18.73
CA LYS A 198 -10.98 36.60 18.11
C LYS A 198 -10.06 35.41 18.37
N ILE A 199 -10.11 34.85 19.57
CA ILE A 199 -9.33 33.66 19.95
C ILE A 199 -9.82 32.46 19.14
N ILE A 200 -11.14 32.22 19.14
CA ILE A 200 -11.77 31.13 18.37
C ILE A 200 -11.41 31.25 16.89
N GLN A 201 -11.48 32.45 16.30
CA GLN A 201 -11.09 32.65 14.91
C GLN A 201 -9.61 32.30 14.65
N SER A 202 -8.71 32.57 15.60
CA SER A 202 -7.31 32.17 15.49
C SER A 202 -7.14 30.65 15.58
N GLN A 203 -7.86 30.02 16.50
CA GLN A 203 -7.89 28.58 16.72
C GLN A 203 -8.42 27.83 15.48
N GLU A 204 -9.50 28.31 14.87
CA GLU A 204 -10.04 27.77 13.62
C GLU A 204 -9.02 27.77 12.48
N ARG A 205 -8.24 28.85 12.32
CA ARG A 205 -7.19 28.92 11.30
C ARG A 205 -6.07 27.92 11.56
N GLU A 206 -5.70 27.72 12.82
CA GLU A 206 -4.69 26.74 13.21
C GLU A 206 -5.19 25.30 12.94
N MET A 207 -6.42 24.99 13.33
CA MET A 207 -7.09 23.72 13.04
C MET A 207 -7.20 23.47 11.53
N GLU A 208 -7.57 24.48 10.75
CA GLU A 208 -7.65 24.36 9.29
C GLU A 208 -6.27 24.08 8.67
N SER A 209 -5.23 24.76 9.16
CA SER A 209 -3.84 24.51 8.74
C SER A 209 -3.43 23.07 9.05
N LEU A 210 -3.75 22.57 10.25
CA LEU A 210 -3.46 21.20 10.66
C LEU A 210 -4.19 20.18 9.78
N ARG A 211 -5.49 20.38 9.54
CA ARG A 211 -6.30 19.52 8.65
C ARG A 211 -5.72 19.47 7.24
N LYS A 212 -5.31 20.61 6.69
CA LYS A 212 -4.66 20.67 5.38
C LYS A 212 -3.35 19.87 5.34
N LYS A 213 -2.52 19.95 6.40
CA LYS A 213 -1.29 19.15 6.52
C LYS A 213 -1.58 17.66 6.60
N ILE A 214 -2.58 17.24 7.38
CA ILE A 214 -2.99 15.83 7.49
C ILE A 214 -3.46 15.30 6.14
N ILE A 215 -4.33 16.04 5.43
CA ILE A 215 -4.82 15.66 4.10
C ILE A 215 -3.67 15.58 3.08
N ALA A 216 -2.74 16.52 3.11
CA ALA A 216 -1.56 16.49 2.25
C ALA A 216 -0.69 15.25 2.52
N GLY A 217 -0.44 14.94 3.80
CA GLY A 217 0.30 13.74 4.21
C GLY A 217 -0.40 12.44 3.82
N GLU A 218 -1.72 12.36 3.97
CA GLU A 218 -2.50 11.18 3.55
C GLU A 218 -2.41 10.97 2.03
N ASN A 219 -2.50 12.04 1.23
CA ASN A 219 -2.34 11.97 -0.21
C ASN A 219 -0.93 11.55 -0.63
N GLU A 220 0.10 12.01 0.09
CA GLU A 220 1.48 11.58 -0.13
C GLU A 220 1.65 10.09 0.16
N GLN A 221 1.13 9.60 1.29
CA GLN A 221 1.16 8.16 1.63
C GLN A 221 0.44 7.31 0.57
N LYS A 222 -0.73 7.75 0.10
CA LYS A 222 -1.47 7.05 -0.99
C LYS A 222 -0.65 7.02 -2.28
N LYS A 223 0.00 8.12 -2.63
CA LYS A 223 0.86 8.20 -3.81
C LYS A 223 2.07 7.29 -3.68
N GLU A 224 2.71 7.24 -2.52
CA GLU A 224 3.82 6.31 -2.26
C GLU A 224 3.38 4.85 -2.37
N ARG A 225 2.22 4.49 -1.79
CA ARG A 225 1.64 3.15 -1.92
C ARG A 225 1.43 2.77 -3.38
N ALA A 226 0.82 3.65 -4.17
CA ALA A 226 0.59 3.42 -5.59
C ALA A 226 1.89 3.22 -6.37
N LEU A 227 2.92 4.05 -6.13
CA LEU A 227 4.22 3.92 -6.78
C LEU A 227 4.95 2.63 -6.42
N LYS A 228 4.94 2.23 -5.14
CA LYS A 228 5.58 0.97 -4.72
C LYS A 228 4.81 -0.24 -5.23
N LEU A 229 3.48 -0.18 -5.28
CA LEU A 229 2.64 -1.22 -5.83
C LEU A 229 2.90 -1.44 -7.32
N GLU A 230 2.97 -0.35 -8.09
CA GLU A 230 3.32 -0.39 -9.52
C GLU A 230 4.71 -1.03 -9.74
N ARG A 231 5.69 -0.65 -8.92
CA ARG A 231 7.03 -1.25 -8.98
C ARG A 231 7.01 -2.75 -8.67
N MET A 232 6.24 -3.19 -7.68
CA MET A 232 6.08 -4.60 -7.34
C MET A 232 5.47 -5.37 -8.51
N PHE A 233 4.42 -4.84 -9.13
CA PHE A 233 3.79 -5.45 -10.30
C PHE A 233 4.76 -5.59 -11.48
N GLN A 234 5.53 -4.55 -11.77
CA GLN A 234 6.57 -4.60 -12.81
C GLN A 234 7.65 -5.65 -12.51
N GLN A 235 8.05 -5.80 -11.25
CA GLN A 235 9.01 -6.83 -10.84
C GLN A 235 8.43 -8.24 -11.01
N GLY A 236 7.17 -8.46 -10.62
CA GLY A 236 6.47 -9.72 -10.83
C GLY A 236 6.38 -10.08 -12.32
N GLN A 237 6.01 -9.12 -13.16
CA GLN A 237 5.95 -9.32 -14.61
C GLN A 237 7.32 -9.66 -15.20
N GLN A 238 8.38 -8.92 -14.81
CA GLN A 238 9.73 -9.19 -15.27
C GLN A 238 10.24 -10.58 -14.83
N ARG A 239 9.87 -11.06 -13.64
CA ARG A 239 10.21 -12.42 -13.19
C ARG A 239 9.51 -13.47 -14.06
N LYS A 240 8.21 -13.28 -14.37
CA LYS A 240 7.45 -14.14 -15.29
C LYS A 240 8.06 -14.15 -16.70
N ASP A 241 8.41 -12.99 -17.25
CA ASP A 241 9.03 -12.86 -18.58
C ASP A 241 10.42 -13.51 -18.65
N LYS A 242 11.21 -13.43 -17.57
CA LYS A 242 12.50 -14.13 -17.49
C LYS A 242 12.31 -15.65 -17.45
N ASN A 243 11.29 -16.14 -16.76
CA ASN A 243 10.99 -17.57 -16.70
C ASN A 243 10.54 -18.09 -18.08
N SER A 244 9.71 -17.34 -18.80
CA SER A 244 9.30 -17.70 -20.17
C SER A 244 10.46 -17.68 -21.18
N LEU A 245 11.41 -16.74 -21.04
CA LEU A 245 12.64 -16.73 -21.84
C LEU A 245 13.53 -17.95 -21.57
N LYS A 246 13.69 -18.35 -20.30
CA LYS A 246 14.44 -19.56 -19.93
C LYS A 246 13.80 -20.80 -20.54
N ARG A 247 12.47 -20.92 -20.49
CA ARG A 247 11.71 -21.99 -21.16
C ARG A 247 11.95 -22.00 -22.68
N GLY A 248 11.94 -20.82 -23.32
CA GLY A 248 12.24 -20.68 -24.75
C GLY A 248 13.67 -21.10 -25.14
N GLN A 249 14.64 -20.90 -24.25
CA GLN A 249 16.03 -21.33 -24.46
C GLN A 249 16.23 -22.83 -24.17
N ALA A 250 15.56 -23.39 -23.17
CA ALA A 250 15.61 -24.83 -22.85
C ALA A 250 15.03 -25.70 -23.99
N ASN A 251 14.04 -25.19 -24.72
CA ASN A 251 13.48 -25.85 -25.90
C ASN A 251 14.33 -25.70 -27.18
N PHE A 252 15.47 -24.99 -27.14
CA PHE A 252 16.33 -24.79 -28.30
C PHE A 252 17.34 -25.94 -28.44
N ASN A 253 17.03 -26.88 -29.33
CA ASN A 253 17.93 -27.99 -29.67
C ASN A 253 19.06 -27.49 -30.62
N PRO A 254 20.34 -27.44 -30.20
CA PRO A 254 21.43 -26.88 -31.02
C PRO A 254 21.68 -27.68 -32.31
N ASN A 255 21.26 -28.94 -32.34
CA ASN A 255 21.53 -29.87 -33.43
C ASN A 255 20.65 -29.64 -34.68
N LEU A 256 19.54 -28.90 -34.57
CA LEU A 256 18.69 -28.53 -35.73
C LEU A 256 19.10 -27.20 -36.37
N SER A 257 19.86 -26.35 -35.67
CA SER A 257 20.21 -25.00 -36.18
C SER A 257 21.44 -24.97 -37.09
N GLN A 258 22.21 -26.06 -37.19
CA GLN A 258 23.36 -26.13 -38.10
C GLN A 258 22.98 -26.47 -39.56
N MET A 259 21.81 -27.06 -39.83
CA MET A 259 21.39 -27.39 -41.20
C MET A 259 20.86 -26.19 -42.00
N SER A 260 20.45 -25.11 -41.35
CA SER A 260 19.81 -23.96 -42.02
C SER A 260 20.79 -22.89 -42.53
N ARG A 261 22.10 -23.00 -42.26
CA ARG A 261 23.12 -22.01 -42.67
C ARG A 261 23.85 -22.33 -43.97
N ALA A 262 23.60 -23.49 -44.60
CA ALA A 262 24.30 -23.91 -45.81
C ALA A 262 23.63 -23.51 -47.15
N SER A 263 22.47 -22.83 -47.14
CA SER A 263 21.67 -22.58 -48.36
C SER A 263 21.29 -21.10 -48.56
N GLY A 264 22.22 -20.17 -48.33
CA GLY A 264 21.93 -18.74 -48.47
C GLY A 264 23.15 -17.90 -48.86
N ARG A 265 23.86 -18.28 -49.93
CA ARG A 265 24.87 -17.42 -50.56
C ARG A 265 24.40 -17.02 -51.97
N SER A 266 23.64 -15.94 -52.04
CA SER A 266 23.31 -15.26 -53.30
C SER A 266 23.46 -13.74 -53.11
N GLN A 267 24.56 -13.25 -53.68
CA GLN A 267 24.82 -11.93 -54.26
C GLN A 267 24.28 -10.67 -53.55
N ALA A 268 25.19 -10.00 -52.83
CA ALA A 268 25.11 -8.57 -52.59
C ALA A 268 25.85 -7.83 -53.72
N SER A 269 25.12 -7.08 -54.53
CA SER A 269 25.66 -6.05 -55.42
C SER A 269 25.13 -4.69 -55.00
N SER A 270 26.07 -3.83 -54.62
CA SER A 270 26.20 -2.40 -54.94
C SER A 270 24.95 -1.63 -55.37
N ILE A 271 24.70 -0.51 -54.68
CA ILE A 271 24.29 0.85 -55.12
C ILE A 271 23.74 1.51 -53.85
N GLY A 272 24.33 2.57 -53.30
CA GLY A 272 24.25 3.91 -53.85
C GLY A 272 23.92 4.89 -52.72
N ASN A 273 24.95 5.59 -52.27
CA ASN A 273 24.95 6.71 -51.34
C ASN A 273 24.22 7.93 -51.94
N VAL A 274 23.29 8.62 -51.25
CA VAL A 274 22.99 10.08 -51.40
C VAL A 274 22.18 10.65 -50.20
N ASN A 275 22.79 11.64 -49.53
CA ASN A 275 22.31 12.88 -48.87
C ASN A 275 21.01 13.01 -48.02
N ARG A 276 21.24 13.41 -46.75
CA ARG A 276 21.12 14.79 -46.17
C ARG A 276 19.84 15.62 -46.39
N SER A 277 19.07 15.84 -45.31
CA SER A 277 18.45 17.12 -44.84
C SER A 277 17.48 16.82 -43.67
N ALA A 278 17.75 17.23 -42.42
CA ALA A 278 17.43 18.52 -41.80
C ALA A 278 15.97 19.00 -41.97
N GLN A 279 15.13 18.89 -40.93
CA GLN A 279 14.30 20.00 -40.42
C GLN A 279 13.49 19.69 -39.12
N LYS A 280 13.78 20.51 -38.10
CA LYS A 280 12.93 21.24 -37.14
C LYS A 280 11.70 20.59 -36.48
N LYS A 281 11.81 20.57 -35.14
CA LYS A 281 10.77 20.62 -34.09
C LYS A 281 9.74 21.74 -34.29
N ARG A 282 8.48 21.48 -33.90
CA ARG A 282 7.61 22.33 -33.05
C ARG A 282 6.33 21.57 -32.62
N PRO A 283 5.96 21.54 -31.33
CA PRO A 283 4.61 21.19 -30.91
C PRO A 283 3.72 22.44 -30.81
N SER A 284 2.48 22.34 -31.29
CA SER A 284 1.46 23.37 -31.15
C SER A 284 0.73 23.24 -29.81
N ASN A 285 0.66 24.39 -29.14
CA ASN A 285 0.00 24.67 -27.88
C ASN A 285 -1.51 24.83 -28.12
N THR A 286 -2.36 24.09 -27.41
CA THR A 286 -3.81 24.32 -27.36
C THR A 286 -4.21 24.68 -25.93
N SER A 287 -4.24 25.98 -25.67
CA SER A 287 -4.86 26.59 -24.50
C SER A 287 -6.25 27.07 -24.90
N SER A 288 -7.28 26.30 -24.58
CA SER A 288 -8.67 26.75 -24.68
C SER A 288 -9.08 27.48 -23.40
N ARG A 289 -9.63 28.66 -23.65
CA ARG A 289 -10.00 29.72 -22.73
C ARG A 289 -11.47 29.54 -22.31
N LYS A 290 -11.73 29.78 -21.03
CA LYS A 290 -12.99 30.13 -20.33
C LYS A 290 -14.26 30.31 -21.17
N VAL A 291 -15.34 29.71 -20.67
CA VAL A 291 -16.72 30.17 -20.86
C VAL A 291 -17.45 30.10 -19.50
N ILE A 292 -17.93 31.28 -19.06
CA ILE A 292 -18.90 31.61 -18.00
C ILE A 292 -18.46 31.37 -16.55
#